data_AF-A0A9Q3US02-F1
#
_entry.id   AF-A0A9Q3US02-F1
#
_cell.length_a   1.000
_cell.length_b   1.000
_cell.length_c   1.000
_cell.angle_alpha   90.00
_cell.angle_beta   90.00
_cell.angle_gamma   90.00
#
_symmetry.space_group_name_H-M   'P 1'
#
loop_
_entity.id
_entity.type
_entity.pdbx_description
1 polymer ?
#
loop_
_entity_poly.entity_id
_entity_poly.type
_entity_poly.pdbx_seq_one_letter_code
_entity_poly.pdbx_strand_id
1 'polypeptide(L)'
;MKKIAIVFSMVTIIICGWLIIDRLDSLDIASNKNDTYAMIQKNEINKRTDINECEKKIRKNKIDSNREDFRKLSDIAFQTQIISFSIIILQILLIVCLIFKKEK
;
A
#
# COMPACT_ATOMS: atom_id res chain seq x y z
N MET A 1 -18.98 30.99 5.97
CA MET A 1 -18.17 30.10 5.11
C MET A 1 -17.07 29.32 5.85
N LYS A 2 -16.30 29.93 6.77
CA LYS A 2 -15.23 29.23 7.52
C LYS A 2 -15.66 27.92 8.18
N LYS A 3 -16.82 27.88 8.82
CA LYS A 3 -17.38 26.67 9.46
C LYS A 3 -17.62 25.52 8.46
N ILE A 4 -18.10 25.83 7.26
CA ILE A 4 -18.35 24.83 6.20
C ILE A 4 -17.03 24.24 5.71
N ALA A 5 -16.00 25.07 5.53
CA ALA A 5 -14.67 24.61 5.13
C ALA A 5 -14.02 23.69 6.19
N ILE A 6 -14.19 24.00 7.47
CA ILE A 6 -13.69 23.16 8.58
C ILE A 6 -14.40 21.80 8.59
N VAL A 7 -15.72 21.77 8.43
CA VAL A 7 -16.49 20.51 8.38
C VAL A 7 -16.05 19.65 7.19
N PHE A 8 -15.90 20.25 6.00
CA PHE A 8 -15.43 19.52 4.82
C PHE A 8 -14.01 18.96 5.03
N SER A 9 -13.12 19.75 5.64
CA SER A 9 -11.78 19.31 6.00
C SER A 9 -11.78 18.11 6.95
N MET A 10 -12.60 18.14 8.01
CA MET A 10 -12.75 17.00 8.93
C MET A 10 -13.26 15.74 8.22
N VAL A 11 -14.26 15.85 7.36
CA VAL A 11 -14.78 14.71 6.59
C VAL A 11 -13.69 14.11 5.70
N THR A 12 -12.90 14.95 5.01
CA THR A 12 -11.80 14.45 4.18
C THR A 12 -10.70 13.75 4.99
N ILE A 13 -10.36 14.24 6.19
CA ILE A 13 -9.41 13.59 7.09
C ILE A 13 -9.93 12.22 7.54
N ILE A 14 -11.21 12.11 7.88
CA ILE A 14 -11.83 10.83 8.29
C ILE A 14 -11.78 9.82 7.13
N ILE A 15 -12.13 10.23 5.92
CA ILE A 15 -12.07 9.35 4.73
C ILE A 15 -10.63 8.90 4.45
N CYS A 16 -9.66 9.81 4.52
CA CYS A 16 -8.24 9.47 4.35
C CYS A 16 -7.76 8.50 5.44
N GLY A 17 -8.18 8.71 6.69
CA GLY A 17 -7.87 7.82 7.81
C GLY A 17 -8.40 6.41 7.60
N TRP A 18 -9.63 6.28 7.10
CA TRP A 18 -10.20 4.97 6.75
C TRP A 18 -9.43 4.31 5.59
N LEU A 19 -9.13 5.06 4.52
CA LEU A 19 -8.34 4.55 3.39
C LEU A 19 -6.95 4.04 3.79
N ILE A 20 -6.30 4.70 4.75
CA ILE A 20 -4.99 4.27 5.26
C ILE A 20 -5.10 2.92 5.97
N ILE A 21 -6.11 2.74 6.82
CA ILE A 21 -6.34 1.50 7.57
C ILE A 21 -6.66 0.35 6.61
N ASP A 22 -7.57 0.57 5.66
CA ASP A 22 -7.97 -0.43 4.67
C ASP A 22 -6.79 -0.93 3.82
N ARG A 23 -5.86 -0.04 3.49
CA ARG A 23 -4.68 -0.37 2.68
C ARG A 23 -3.47 -0.84 3.48
N LEU A 24 -3.53 -0.83 4.81
CA LEU A 24 -2.42 -1.26 5.67
C LEU A 24 -2.11 -2.75 5.50
N ASP A 25 -3.14 -3.58 5.35
CA ASP A 25 -2.99 -5.04 5.16
C ASP A 25 -2.39 -5.41 3.80
N SER A 26 -2.45 -4.50 2.83
CA SER A 26 -1.90 -4.69 1.49
C SER A 26 -0.42 -4.29 1.38
N LEU A 27 0.17 -3.73 2.45
CA LEU A 27 1.54 -3.24 2.44
C LEU A 27 2.52 -4.40 2.68
N ASP A 28 3.34 -4.71 1.68
CA ASP A 28 4.42 -5.71 1.77
C ASP A 28 5.67 -5.11 2.43
N ILE A 29 5.52 -4.59 3.66
CA ILE A 29 6.62 -4.01 4.46
C ILE A 29 7.70 -5.06 4.75
N ALA A 30 7.33 -6.34 4.79
CA ALA A 30 8.22 -7.45 5.08
C ALA A 30 8.83 -8.10 3.82
N SER A 31 9.00 -7.35 2.72
CA SER A 31 9.51 -7.83 1.41
C SER A 31 10.64 -8.85 1.51
N ASN A 32 11.60 -8.67 2.41
CA ASN A 32 12.72 -9.60 2.59
C ASN A 32 12.31 -11.02 3.03
N LYS A 33 11.37 -11.14 3.98
CA LYS A 33 10.85 -12.44 4.45
C LYS A 33 10.08 -13.14 3.33
N ASN A 34 9.39 -12.33 2.55
CA ASN A 34 8.61 -12.76 1.40
C ASN A 34 9.51 -13.28 0.27
N ASP A 35 10.54 -12.53 -0.12
CA ASP A 35 11.47 -12.96 -1.16
C ASP A 35 12.22 -14.25 -0.77
N THR A 36 12.60 -14.36 0.51
CA THR A 36 13.19 -15.59 1.05
C THR A 36 12.23 -16.78 0.94
N TYR A 37 10.95 -16.60 1.27
CA TYR A 37 9.95 -17.66 1.14
C TYR A 37 9.73 -18.11 -0.32
N ALA A 38 9.73 -17.18 -1.27
CA ALA A 38 9.65 -17.52 -2.70
C ALA A 38 10.90 -18.28 -3.17
N MET A 39 12.09 -17.90 -2.69
CA MET A 39 13.33 -18.61 -3.00
C MET A 39 13.30 -20.05 -2.46
N ILE A 40 12.80 -20.26 -1.23
CA ILE A 40 12.63 -21.60 -0.64
C ILE A 40 11.69 -22.45 -1.50
N GLN A 41 10.51 -21.94 -1.86
CA GLN A 41 9.56 -22.68 -2.71
C GLN A 41 10.14 -23.04 -4.08
N LYS A 42 10.86 -22.12 -4.72
CA LYS A 42 11.55 -22.41 -6.00
C LYS A 42 12.60 -23.51 -5.84
N ASN A 43 13.31 -23.53 -4.71
CA ASN A 43 14.30 -24.55 -4.41
C ASN A 43 13.65 -25.93 -4.16
N GLU A 44 12.50 -25.97 -3.50
CA GLU A 44 11.72 -27.20 -3.35
C GLU A 44 11.26 -27.75 -4.70
N ILE A 45 10.78 -26.89 -5.61
CA ILE A 45 10.44 -27.29 -6.98
C ILE A 45 11.65 -27.83 -7.74
N ASN A 46 12.84 -27.27 -7.54
CA ASN A 46 14.07 -27.77 -8.14
C ASN A 46 14.42 -29.18 -7.70
N LYS A 47 14.28 -29.45 -6.39
CA LYS A 47 14.62 -30.74 -5.76
C LYS A 47 13.66 -31.86 -6.13
N ARG A 48 12.47 -31.55 -6.64
CA ARG A 48 11.50 -32.54 -7.10
C ARG A 48 12.02 -33.30 -8.33
N THR A 49 11.99 -34.62 -8.22
CA THR A 49 12.36 -35.55 -9.30
C THR A 49 11.14 -36.14 -10.02
N ASP A 50 9.95 -35.91 -9.48
CA ASP A 50 8.68 -36.44 -9.98
C ASP A 50 8.07 -35.60 -11.12
N ILE A 51 8.63 -34.42 -11.41
CA ILE A 51 8.17 -33.51 -12.46
C ILE A 51 9.31 -33.16 -13.43
N ASN A 52 8.94 -32.93 -14.69
CA ASN A 52 9.90 -32.56 -15.73
C ASN A 52 10.31 -31.07 -15.66
N GLU A 53 11.37 -30.70 -16.37
CA GLU A 53 11.92 -29.33 -16.35
C GLU A 53 10.94 -28.28 -16.89
N CYS A 54 10.08 -28.64 -17.85
CA CYS A 54 9.04 -27.74 -18.37
C CYS A 54 8.04 -27.38 -17.26
N GLU A 55 7.57 -28.36 -16.53
CA GLU A 55 6.63 -28.19 -15.44
C GLU A 55 7.25 -27.43 -14.25
N LYS A 56 8.52 -27.70 -13.94
CA LYS A 56 9.28 -26.90 -12.96
C LYS A 56 9.33 -25.44 -13.36
N LYS A 57 9.59 -25.14 -14.64
CA LYS A 57 9.65 -23.76 -15.15
C LYS A 57 8.31 -23.05 -15.01
N ILE A 58 7.21 -23.72 -15.38
CA ILE A 58 5.85 -23.15 -15.24
C ILE A 58 5.55 -22.81 -13.77
N ARG A 59 5.85 -23.73 -12.84
CA ARG A 59 5.58 -23.52 -11.41
C ARG A 59 6.42 -22.38 -10.81
N LYS A 60 7.71 -22.27 -11.17
CA LYS A 60 8.56 -21.15 -10.76
C LYS A 60 8.07 -19.82 -11.31
N ASN A 61 7.71 -19.78 -12.60
CA ASN A 61 7.15 -18.59 -13.23
C ASN A 61 5.86 -18.14 -12.55
N LYS A 62 5.03 -19.08 -12.07
CA LYS A 62 3.83 -18.74 -11.31
C LYS A 62 4.15 -18.11 -9.95
N ILE A 63 5.19 -18.58 -9.26
CA ILE A 63 5.68 -17.94 -8.03
C ILE A 63 6.16 -16.52 -8.31
N ASP A 64 6.90 -16.33 -9.41
CA ASP A 64 7.40 -15.01 -9.82
C ASP A 64 6.28 -14.06 -10.19
N SER A 65 5.31 -14.50 -10.98
CA SER A 65 4.13 -13.70 -11.33
C SER A 65 3.36 -13.26 -10.09
N ASN A 66 3.08 -14.20 -9.17
CA ASN A 66 2.40 -13.87 -7.92
C ASN A 66 3.19 -12.83 -7.12
N ARG A 67 4.52 -12.97 -7.05
CA ARG A 67 5.40 -12.01 -6.35
C ARG A 67 5.35 -10.62 -6.98
N GLU A 68 5.37 -10.54 -8.30
CA GLU A 68 5.22 -9.25 -8.99
C GLU A 68 3.86 -8.61 -8.72
N ASP A 69 2.78 -9.40 -8.72
CA ASP A 69 1.44 -8.88 -8.44
C ASP A 69 1.31 -8.36 -7.01
N PHE A 70 1.86 -9.09 -6.03
CA PHE A 70 1.94 -8.60 -4.64
C PHE A 70 2.75 -7.31 -4.52
N ARG A 71 3.90 -7.21 -5.21
CA ARG A 71 4.72 -5.99 -5.21
C ARG A 71 3.97 -4.81 -5.81
N LYS A 72 3.25 -5.00 -6.91
CA LYS A 72 2.43 -3.94 -7.53
C LYS A 72 1.31 -3.48 -6.60
N LEU A 73 0.59 -4.42 -5.98
CA LEU A 73 -0.46 -4.09 -5.01
C LEU A 73 0.09 -3.33 -3.81
N SER A 74 1.25 -3.76 -3.30
CA SER A 74 1.94 -3.07 -2.21
C SER A 74 2.39 -1.67 -2.61
N ASP A 75 2.94 -1.47 -3.80
CA ASP A 75 3.38 -0.16 -4.28
C ASP A 75 2.19 0.80 -4.41
N ILE A 76 1.07 0.32 -4.97
CA ILE A 76 -0.18 1.10 -5.06
C ILE A 76 -0.68 1.47 -3.65
N ALA A 77 -0.67 0.53 -2.71
CA ALA A 77 -1.08 0.78 -1.34
C ALA A 77 -0.16 1.82 -0.65
N PHE A 78 1.15 1.73 -0.86
CA PHE A 78 2.12 2.68 -0.33
C PHE A 78 1.96 4.08 -0.93
N GLN A 79 1.81 4.20 -2.25
CA GLN A 79 1.51 5.46 -2.91
C GLN A 79 0.20 6.08 -2.40
N THR A 80 -0.84 5.26 -2.24
CA THR A 80 -2.14 5.70 -1.70
C THR A 80 -1.98 6.24 -0.28
N GLN A 81 -1.17 5.60 0.56
CA GLN A 81 -0.88 6.09 1.91
C GLN A 81 -0.11 7.42 1.88
N ILE A 82 0.91 7.55 1.05
CA ILE A 82 1.67 8.82 0.90
C ILE A 82 0.75 9.97 0.50
N ILE A 83 -0.12 9.74 -0.50
CA ILE A 83 -1.08 10.74 -0.96
C ILE A 83 -2.05 11.09 0.17
N SER A 84 -2.60 10.08 0.86
CA SER A 84 -3.54 10.27 1.96
C SER A 84 -2.92 11.09 3.10
N PHE A 85 -1.70 10.78 3.51
CA PHE A 85 -0.97 11.57 4.53
C PHE A 85 -0.69 13.00 4.05
N SER A 86 -0.30 13.17 2.78
CA SER A 86 -0.07 14.50 2.19
C SER A 86 -1.34 15.36 2.21
N ILE A 87 -2.49 14.78 1.88
CA ILE A 87 -3.79 15.45 1.95
C ILE A 87 -4.12 15.82 3.40
N ILE A 88 -3.92 14.92 4.36
CA ILE A 88 -4.18 15.20 5.78
C ILE A 88 -3.33 16.39 6.26
N ILE A 89 -2.04 16.42 5.93
CA ILE A 89 -1.14 17.53 6.29
C ILE A 89 -1.65 18.85 5.69
N LEU A 90 -2.03 18.85 4.40
CA LEU A 90 -2.58 20.02 3.74
C LEU A 90 -3.87 20.51 4.40
N GLN A 91 -4.77 19.58 4.77
CA GLN A 91 -6.03 19.89 5.44
C GLN A 91 -5.80 20.50 6.83
N ILE A 92 -4.85 19.96 7.60
CA ILE A 92 -4.47 20.54 8.89
C ILE A 92 -3.93 21.97 8.71
N LEU A 93 -3.07 22.21 7.72
CA LEU A 93 -2.56 23.55 7.41
C LEU A 93 -3.69 24.51 7.02
N LEU A 94 -4.67 24.07 6.22
CA LEU A 94 -5.83 24.87 5.87
C LEU A 94 -6.67 25.24 7.09
N ILE A 95 -6.91 24.30 8.00
CA ILE A 95 -7.63 24.56 9.26
C ILE A 95 -6.87 25.60 10.09
N VAL A 96 -5.56 25.44 10.27
CA VAL A 96 -4.71 26.40 11.00
C VAL A 96 -4.81 27.79 10.37
N CYS A 97 -4.63 27.90 9.04
CA CYS A 97 -4.76 29.16 8.32
C CYS A 97 -6.14 29.82 8.50
N LEU A 98 -7.22 29.03 8.48
CA LEU A 98 -8.59 29.55 8.65
C LEU A 98 -8.86 30.06 10.08
N ILE A 99 -8.27 29.42 11.10
CA ILE A 99 -8.35 29.86 12.50
C ILE A 99 -7.56 31.17 12.69
N PHE A 100 -6.34 31.24 12.15
CA PHE A 100 -5.46 32.41 12.29
C PHE A 100 -5.86 33.60 11.42
N LYS A 101 -6.63 33.39 10.35
CA LYS A 101 -7.16 34.48 9.52
C LYS A 101 -8.22 35.26 10.29
N LYS A 102 -7.75 36.21 11.12
CA LYS A 102 -8.54 37.20 11.85
C LYS A 102 -9.52 37.86 10.87
N GLU A 103 -10.81 37.81 11.19
CA GLU A 103 -11.80 38.63 10.49
C GLU A 103 -11.33 40.08 10.62
N LYS A 104 -11.04 40.68 9.47
CA LYS A 104 -10.70 42.08 9.32
C LYS A 104 -11.91 42.74 8.68
#